data_AF-A0A345HCR2-F1
#
_entry.id   AF-A0A345HCR2-F1
#
_cell.length_a   1.000
_cell.length_b   1.000
_cell.length_c   1.000
_cell.angle_alpha   90.00
_cell.angle_beta   90.00
_cell.angle_gamma   90.00
#
_symmetry.space_group_name_H-M   'P 1'
#
loop_
_entity.id
_entity.type
_entity.pdbx_description
1 polymer ?
#
loop_
_entity_poly.entity_id
_entity_poly.type
_entity_poly.pdbx_seq_one_letter_code
_entity_poly.pdbx_strand_id
1 'polypeptide(L)'
;MENAYSNFYKNFYNRTGGYIPAKPLNSTMYPGDFFQIKNEEIIVLGNIFRDNIIDPTEVTINYNNRLNPNSWSFSDRLSKPYSGRTNGHDVTDGNFEFSKQVLAFAKRGSFVFNSTAPETTKIANWMEIQQQLIIKLTQTCYSFRELYVVTESASTATWSLAIAAEENAELEIASEVENFGLTDIFGHQSTKTIQSRDIEFHFREMQRKNSFFKAKKLVINDEKIDYYMSDLIKRRFEYQEWAQSFYDIDIKDDIHNNYIPAKTEINPLDMLSGNELNPNTALLYFRWADASLDDVEKLF
;
A
#
# COMPACT_ATOMS: atom_id res chain seq x y z
N MET A 1 -2.35 -14.78 -14.71
CA MET A 1 -0.92 -15.04 -14.45
C MET A 1 -0.61 -14.41 -13.12
N GLU A 2 0.07 -15.11 -12.21
CA GLU A 2 0.38 -14.58 -10.88
C GLU A 2 1.42 -13.45 -11.01
N ASN A 3 1.09 -12.28 -10.46
CA ASN A 3 1.95 -11.10 -10.52
C ASN A 3 3.25 -11.37 -9.72
N ALA A 4 4.42 -11.12 -10.33
CA ALA A 4 5.72 -11.40 -9.73
C ALA A 4 5.95 -10.63 -8.41
N TYR A 5 5.26 -9.51 -8.22
CA TYR A 5 5.37 -8.67 -7.02
C TYR A 5 4.57 -9.20 -5.83
N SER A 6 3.53 -10.00 -6.04
CA SER A 6 2.58 -10.40 -4.98
C SER A 6 3.28 -11.07 -3.79
N ASN A 7 4.20 -12.00 -4.07
CA ASN A 7 4.95 -12.70 -3.03
C ASN A 7 5.82 -11.74 -2.19
N PHE A 8 6.49 -10.79 -2.83
CA PHE A 8 7.30 -9.78 -2.15
C PHE A 8 6.43 -8.91 -1.24
N TYR A 9 5.33 -8.35 -1.77
CA TYR A 9 4.45 -7.46 -1.02
C TYR A 9 3.82 -8.13 0.21
N LYS A 10 3.33 -9.37 0.07
CA LYS A 10 2.77 -10.15 1.19
C LYS A 10 3.82 -10.41 2.28
N ASN A 11 5.02 -10.86 1.88
CA ASN A 11 6.10 -11.09 2.84
C ASN A 11 6.57 -9.80 3.50
N PHE A 12 6.66 -8.71 2.73
CA PHE A 12 7.07 -7.41 3.24
C PHE A 12 6.11 -6.89 4.30
N TYR A 13 4.80 -6.91 4.00
CA TYR A 13 3.76 -6.52 4.94
C TYR A 13 3.87 -7.31 6.25
N ASN A 14 3.98 -8.65 6.15
CA ASN A 14 4.04 -9.52 7.32
C ASN A 14 5.34 -9.34 8.14
N ARG A 15 6.50 -9.20 7.49
CA ARG A 15 7.81 -9.10 8.16
C ARG A 15 8.05 -7.76 8.83
N THR A 16 7.54 -6.67 8.23
CA THR A 16 7.78 -5.30 8.69
C THR A 16 6.69 -4.78 9.65
N GLY A 17 5.66 -5.59 9.92
CA GLY A 17 4.55 -5.20 10.80
C GLY A 17 3.57 -4.23 10.14
N GLY A 18 3.28 -4.46 8.85
CA GLY A 18 2.23 -3.79 8.10
C GLY A 18 2.67 -2.65 7.19
N TYR A 19 3.97 -2.52 6.87
CA TYR A 19 4.40 -1.54 5.86
C TYR A 19 4.13 -2.04 4.44
N ILE A 20 3.84 -1.10 3.56
CA ILE A 20 3.59 -1.28 2.14
C ILE A 20 4.72 -0.58 1.37
N PRO A 21 5.43 -1.28 0.47
CA PRO A 21 6.40 -0.66 -0.43
C PRO A 21 5.74 0.27 -1.45
N ALA A 22 6.26 1.49 -1.57
CA ALA A 22 5.84 2.45 -2.58
C ALA A 22 6.59 2.27 -3.92
N LYS A 23 7.56 1.34 -3.96
CA LYS A 23 8.22 0.84 -5.17
C LYS A 23 7.84 -0.64 -5.37
N PRO A 24 7.58 -1.08 -6.61
CA PRO A 24 7.81 -0.40 -7.89
C PRO A 24 6.78 0.68 -8.27
N LEU A 25 5.76 0.93 -7.46
CA LEU A 25 4.65 1.87 -7.73
C LEU A 25 5.07 3.35 -7.96
N ASN A 26 6.36 3.69 -7.86
CA ASN A 26 6.96 5.00 -8.17
C ASN A 26 6.43 6.21 -7.38
N SER A 27 5.79 5.99 -6.24
CA SER A 27 5.28 7.08 -5.40
C SER A 27 6.16 7.28 -4.16
N THR A 28 6.39 8.53 -3.77
CA THR A 28 6.91 8.84 -2.42
C THR A 28 5.71 9.18 -1.57
N MET A 29 5.58 8.51 -0.43
CA MET A 29 4.42 8.67 0.44
C MET A 29 4.86 9.30 1.76
N TYR A 30 4.14 10.31 2.21
CA TYR A 30 4.39 11.05 3.44
C TYR A 30 3.21 10.90 4.40
N PRO A 31 3.43 11.01 5.72
CA PRO A 31 2.32 11.04 6.67
C PRO A 31 1.35 12.17 6.33
N GLY A 32 0.07 11.83 6.31
CA GLY A 32 -1.00 12.73 5.90
C GLY A 32 -1.36 12.66 4.41
N ASP A 33 -0.57 11.99 3.56
CA ASP A 33 -1.00 11.77 2.17
C ASP A 33 -2.25 10.91 2.16
N PHE A 34 -3.23 11.31 1.36
CA PHE A 34 -4.44 10.52 1.14
C PHE A 34 -4.57 10.12 -0.33
N PHE A 35 -5.00 8.89 -0.55
CA PHE A 35 -4.92 8.25 -1.86
C PHE A 35 -6.04 7.22 -2.06
N GLN A 36 -6.20 6.79 -3.30
CA GLN A 36 -7.02 5.65 -3.68
C GLN A 36 -6.18 4.59 -4.37
N ILE A 37 -6.61 3.34 -4.26
CA ILE A 37 -6.10 2.25 -5.09
C ILE A 37 -7.11 2.04 -6.21
N LYS A 38 -6.70 2.25 -7.46
CA LYS A 38 -7.52 2.01 -8.65
C LYS A 38 -6.67 1.37 -9.73
N ASN A 39 -7.19 0.32 -10.37
CA ASN A 39 -6.50 -0.40 -11.45
C ASN A 39 -5.06 -0.76 -11.07
N GLU A 40 -4.87 -1.35 -9.89
CA GLU A 40 -3.54 -1.78 -9.38
C GLU A 40 -2.57 -0.62 -9.08
N GLU A 41 -3.00 0.64 -9.17
CA GLU A 41 -2.17 1.82 -8.95
C GLU A 41 -2.62 2.64 -7.73
N ILE A 42 -1.63 3.25 -7.06
CA ILE A 42 -1.87 4.25 -6.01
C ILE A 42 -2.00 5.62 -6.66
N ILE A 43 -3.19 6.21 -6.55
CA ILE A 43 -3.47 7.56 -7.01
C ILE A 43 -3.49 8.48 -5.77
N VAL A 44 -2.41 9.23 -5.58
CA VAL A 44 -2.32 10.25 -4.51
C VAL A 44 -3.22 11.43 -4.87
N LEU A 45 -4.16 11.73 -3.99
CA LEU A 45 -5.17 12.77 -4.19
C LEU A 45 -4.77 14.09 -3.51
N GLY A 46 -3.96 14.02 -2.45
CA GLY A 46 -3.51 15.19 -1.71
C GLY A 46 -2.90 14.82 -0.38
N ASN A 47 -2.77 15.82 0.49
CA ASN A 47 -2.25 15.66 1.85
C ASN A 47 -3.12 16.44 2.84
N ILE A 48 -3.36 15.91 4.04
CA ILE A 48 -4.24 16.51 5.06
C ILE A 48 -3.79 17.90 5.54
N PHE A 49 -2.55 18.30 5.30
CA PHE A 49 -2.05 19.64 5.63
C PHE A 49 -2.32 20.68 4.53
N ARG A 50 -2.73 20.23 3.33
CA ARG A 50 -3.11 21.15 2.24
C ARG A 50 -4.54 21.62 2.44
N ASP A 51 -4.82 22.83 1.96
CA ASP A 51 -6.14 23.47 2.00
C ASP A 51 -6.79 23.52 3.39
N ASN A 52 -5.98 23.47 4.45
CA ASN A 52 -6.40 23.43 5.85
C ASN A 52 -7.42 22.32 6.17
N ILE A 53 -7.29 21.16 5.52
CA ILE A 53 -8.07 19.97 5.89
C ILE A 53 -7.83 19.65 7.37
N ILE A 54 -6.59 19.68 7.84
CA ILE A 54 -6.27 19.71 9.27
C ILE A 54 -5.26 20.83 9.49
N ASP A 55 -5.43 21.59 10.57
CA ASP A 55 -4.43 22.58 10.95
C ASP A 55 -3.13 21.84 11.34
N PRO A 56 -1.97 22.16 10.74
CA PRO A 56 -0.71 21.51 11.08
C PRO A 56 -0.36 21.58 12.58
N THR A 57 -0.88 22.58 13.31
CA THR A 57 -0.69 22.71 14.76
C THR A 57 -1.52 21.71 15.59
N GLU A 58 -2.59 21.15 15.02
CA GLU A 58 -3.40 20.09 15.64
C GLU A 58 -2.76 18.70 15.49
N VAL A 59 -1.70 18.56 14.68
CA VAL A 59 -1.06 17.27 14.40
C VAL A 59 0.32 17.17 15.01
N THR A 60 0.51 16.16 15.85
CA THR A 60 1.82 15.81 16.41
C THR A 60 2.47 14.74 15.56
N ILE A 61 3.68 15.02 15.03
CA ILE A 61 4.47 14.08 14.26
C ILE A 61 5.68 13.61 15.07
N ASN A 62 5.82 12.30 15.23
CA ASN A 62 7.03 11.68 15.79
C ASN A 62 8.00 11.37 14.64
N TYR A 63 9.20 11.93 14.70
CA TYR A 63 10.25 11.74 13.70
C TYR A 63 11.29 10.72 14.16
N ASN A 64 11.97 10.09 13.19
CA ASN A 64 13.19 9.30 13.38
C ASN A 64 13.06 8.15 14.40
N ASN A 65 11.88 7.53 14.49
CA ASN A 65 11.72 6.35 15.35
C ASN A 65 12.44 5.17 14.70
N ARG A 66 13.43 4.59 15.38
CA ARG A 66 14.19 3.46 14.82
C ARG A 66 13.33 2.21 14.74
N LEU A 67 13.35 1.55 13.59
CA LEU A 67 12.70 0.27 13.37
C LEU A 67 13.71 -0.88 13.59
N ASN A 68 13.20 -2.08 13.81
CA ASN A 68 14.03 -3.28 13.96
C ASN A 68 14.71 -3.64 12.63
N PRO A 69 16.04 -3.53 12.49
CA PRO A 69 16.73 -3.82 11.22
C PRO A 69 16.55 -5.26 10.73
N ASN A 70 16.37 -6.22 11.65
CA ASN A 70 16.22 -7.63 11.30
C ASN A 70 14.91 -7.93 10.56
N SER A 71 13.89 -7.10 10.75
CA SER A 71 12.61 -7.19 10.02
C SER A 71 12.71 -6.63 8.60
N TRP A 72 13.84 -6.02 8.25
CA TRP A 72 14.05 -5.21 7.05
C TRP A 72 15.19 -5.75 6.17
N SER A 73 15.54 -7.02 6.36
CA SER A 73 16.46 -7.79 5.52
C SER A 73 16.00 -9.25 5.46
N PHE A 74 15.47 -9.68 4.31
CA PHE A 74 14.92 -11.02 4.13
C PHE A 74 14.83 -11.40 2.64
N SER A 75 14.71 -12.69 2.38
CA SER A 75 14.57 -13.24 1.03
C SER A 75 13.60 -14.43 1.04
N ASP A 76 13.06 -14.75 -0.12
CA ASP A 76 12.26 -15.95 -0.34
C ASP A 76 12.84 -16.76 -1.51
N ARG A 77 13.14 -18.04 -1.21
CA ARG A 77 13.63 -19.04 -2.18
C ARG A 77 14.80 -18.53 -3.04
N LEU A 78 15.79 -18.00 -2.35
CA LEU A 78 17.05 -17.53 -2.91
C LEU A 78 18.16 -18.53 -2.58
N SER A 79 19.01 -18.82 -3.55
CA SER A 79 20.28 -19.50 -3.34
C SER A 79 21.45 -18.61 -3.77
N LYS A 80 22.63 -18.89 -3.20
CA LYS A 80 23.85 -18.13 -3.47
C LYS A 80 24.90 -19.09 -4.04
N PRO A 81 24.76 -19.54 -5.30
CA PRO A 81 25.64 -20.56 -5.89
C PRO A 81 27.11 -20.13 -5.93
N TYR A 82 27.38 -18.82 -5.92
CA TYR A 82 28.73 -18.29 -5.84
C TYR A 82 28.78 -17.05 -4.95
N SER A 83 29.76 -17.02 -4.05
CA SER A 83 30.19 -15.84 -3.30
C SER A 83 31.69 -15.98 -3.06
N GLY A 84 32.49 -15.08 -3.64
CA GLY A 84 33.93 -15.24 -3.61
C GLY A 84 34.70 -14.02 -4.08
N ARG A 85 36.02 -14.10 -3.97
CA ARG A 85 36.96 -13.10 -4.46
C ARG A 85 37.36 -13.43 -5.88
N THR A 86 37.48 -12.41 -6.72
CA THR A 86 37.95 -12.53 -8.09
C THR A 86 38.94 -11.40 -8.36
N ASN A 87 39.91 -11.66 -9.24
CA ASN A 87 40.90 -10.67 -9.64
C ASN A 87 40.51 -10.14 -11.03
N GLY A 88 40.41 -8.83 -11.16
CA GLY A 88 40.31 -8.12 -12.42
C GLY A 88 41.69 -7.65 -12.87
N HIS A 89 41.89 -7.53 -14.18
CA HIS A 89 43.09 -6.93 -14.75
C HIS A 89 42.66 -5.73 -15.58
N ASP A 90 43.02 -4.52 -15.14
CA ASP A 90 42.84 -3.31 -15.93
C ASP A 90 44.19 -2.82 -16.45
N VAL A 91 44.20 -2.29 -17.68
CA VAL A 91 45.44 -1.88 -18.38
C VAL A 91 46.06 -0.64 -17.70
N THR A 92 45.26 0.15 -17.00
CA THR A 92 45.66 1.38 -16.30
C THR A 92 46.01 1.20 -14.82
N ASP A 93 45.36 0.29 -14.10
CA ASP A 93 45.49 0.14 -12.63
C ASP A 93 46.12 -1.21 -12.19
N GLY A 94 46.41 -2.12 -13.14
CA GLY A 94 46.99 -3.42 -12.84
C GLY A 94 45.96 -4.43 -12.33
N ASN A 95 46.41 -5.39 -11.50
CA ASN A 95 45.52 -6.37 -10.88
C ASN A 95 44.76 -5.72 -9.72
N PHE A 96 43.43 -5.73 -9.78
CA PHE A 96 42.58 -5.31 -8.67
C PHE A 96 41.73 -6.48 -8.17
N GLU A 97 41.51 -6.54 -6.87
CA GLU A 97 40.67 -7.56 -6.24
C GLU A 97 39.25 -7.02 -6.06
N PHE A 98 38.25 -7.84 -6.39
CA PHE A 98 36.85 -7.50 -6.16
C PHE A 98 36.09 -8.71 -5.63
N SER A 99 35.00 -8.46 -4.90
CA SER A 99 34.09 -9.52 -4.46
C SER A 99 32.99 -9.72 -5.50
N LYS A 100 32.70 -10.96 -5.89
CA LYS A 100 31.64 -11.33 -6.83
C LYS A 100 30.66 -12.28 -6.15
N GLN A 101 29.38 -12.11 -6.43
CA GLN A 101 28.30 -12.94 -5.91
C GLN A 101 27.27 -13.19 -7.00
N VAL A 102 26.81 -14.43 -7.09
CA VAL A 102 25.72 -14.85 -7.97
C VAL A 102 24.53 -15.22 -7.08
N LEU A 103 23.39 -14.63 -7.38
CA LEU A 103 22.11 -14.85 -6.72
C LEU A 103 21.20 -15.61 -7.69
N ALA A 104 20.77 -16.81 -7.32
CA ALA A 104 19.89 -17.64 -8.14
C ALA A 104 18.52 -17.79 -7.47
N PHE A 105 17.47 -17.51 -8.23
CA PHE A 105 16.09 -17.45 -7.77
C PHE A 105 15.32 -18.69 -8.22
N ALA A 106 14.71 -19.40 -7.26
CA ALA A 106 14.15 -20.71 -7.54
C ALA A 106 12.83 -20.69 -8.33
N LYS A 107 12.10 -19.56 -8.36
CA LYS A 107 10.83 -19.42 -9.09
C LYS A 107 10.52 -17.96 -9.42
N ARG A 108 9.55 -17.74 -10.31
CA ARG A 108 8.90 -16.43 -10.50
C ARG A 108 8.40 -15.88 -9.16
N GLY A 109 8.68 -14.59 -8.92
CA GLY A 109 8.34 -13.89 -7.68
C GLY A 109 9.20 -14.26 -6.46
N SER A 110 10.21 -15.11 -6.60
CA SER A 110 11.30 -15.19 -5.63
C SER A 110 12.00 -13.84 -5.54
N PHE A 111 12.48 -13.46 -4.35
CA PHE A 111 13.04 -12.13 -4.15
C PHE A 111 14.11 -12.09 -3.05
N VAL A 112 14.90 -11.02 -3.07
CA VAL A 112 15.80 -10.63 -1.99
C VAL A 112 15.64 -9.14 -1.71
N PHE A 113 15.43 -8.81 -0.45
CA PHE A 113 15.33 -7.43 0.03
C PHE A 113 16.35 -7.22 1.15
N ASN A 114 17.11 -6.14 1.04
CA ASN A 114 18.03 -5.73 2.10
C ASN A 114 17.94 -4.22 2.29
N SER A 115 17.94 -3.77 3.54
CA SER A 115 17.98 -2.35 3.85
C SER A 115 18.72 -2.07 5.15
N THR A 116 19.18 -0.83 5.31
CA THR A 116 20.01 -0.41 6.43
C THR A 116 19.39 0.75 7.19
N ALA A 117 19.53 0.73 8.52
CA ALA A 117 19.05 1.77 9.43
C ALA A 117 17.61 2.26 9.14
N PRO A 118 16.60 1.35 9.15
CA PRO A 118 15.21 1.74 8.93
C PRO A 118 14.72 2.63 10.07
N GLU A 119 14.08 3.73 9.72
CA GLU A 119 13.45 4.65 10.66
C GLU A 119 12.11 5.13 10.12
N THR A 120 11.24 5.61 11.01
CA THR A 120 9.87 5.98 10.66
C THR A 120 9.46 7.33 11.21
N THR A 121 8.65 8.03 10.41
CA THR A 121 7.94 9.24 10.76
C THR A 121 6.45 8.93 10.82
N LYS A 122 5.80 9.25 11.95
CA LYS A 122 4.42 8.83 12.24
C LYS A 122 3.57 9.96 12.83
N ILE A 123 2.30 10.01 12.46
CA ILE A 123 1.28 10.81 13.18
C ILE A 123 1.04 10.19 14.56
N ALA A 124 1.49 10.88 15.61
CA ALA A 124 1.46 10.40 16.98
C ALA A 124 0.07 10.48 17.60
N ASN A 125 -0.66 11.55 17.32
CA ASN A 125 -1.97 11.83 17.91
C ASN A 125 -3.13 11.49 16.96
N TRP A 126 -3.01 10.39 16.19
CA TRP A 126 -4.03 9.96 15.23
C TRP A 126 -5.45 9.92 15.83
N MET A 127 -5.58 9.45 17.07
CA MET A 127 -6.87 9.31 17.75
C MET A 127 -7.61 10.63 17.94
N GLU A 128 -6.89 11.74 18.03
CA GLU A 128 -7.45 13.09 18.22
C GLU A 128 -8.01 13.64 16.90
N ILE A 129 -7.34 13.37 15.78
CA ILE A 129 -7.68 13.97 14.48
C ILE A 129 -8.59 13.10 13.61
N GLN A 130 -8.71 11.80 13.91
CA GLN A 130 -9.37 10.83 13.02
C GLN A 130 -10.85 11.16 12.71
N GLN A 131 -11.60 11.70 13.68
CA GLN A 131 -13.02 12.02 13.50
C GLN A 131 -13.19 13.27 12.62
N GLN A 132 -12.36 14.28 12.86
CA GLN A 132 -12.31 15.48 12.02
C GLN A 132 -11.95 15.13 10.58
N LEU A 133 -11.02 14.18 10.38
CA LEU A 133 -10.66 13.65 9.07
C LEU A 133 -11.83 12.95 8.38
N ILE A 134 -12.63 12.14 9.10
CA ILE A 134 -13.84 11.52 8.53
C ILE A 134 -14.77 12.61 8.01
N ILE A 135 -15.10 13.59 8.84
CA ILE A 135 -16.04 14.67 8.48
C ILE A 135 -15.54 15.42 7.25
N LYS A 136 -14.30 15.95 7.31
CA LYS A 136 -13.79 16.83 6.25
C LYS A 136 -13.52 16.08 4.94
N LEU A 137 -12.99 14.86 5.00
CA LEU A 137 -12.69 14.09 3.78
C LEU A 137 -13.96 13.57 3.11
N THR A 138 -15.01 13.20 3.87
CA THR A 138 -16.25 12.65 3.31
C THR A 138 -17.28 13.72 2.89
N GLN A 139 -17.22 14.93 3.47
CA GLN A 139 -18.22 15.98 3.22
C GLN A 139 -17.68 17.17 2.44
N THR A 140 -16.45 17.59 2.75
CA THR A 140 -15.92 18.85 2.25
C THR A 140 -15.06 18.64 1.01
N CYS A 141 -14.27 17.57 0.98
CA CYS A 141 -13.31 17.36 -0.08
C CYS A 141 -13.81 16.38 -1.15
N TYR A 142 -14.34 15.21 -0.77
CA TYR A 142 -14.68 14.18 -1.75
C TYR A 142 -15.80 13.24 -1.29
N SER A 143 -16.72 12.85 -2.19
CA SER A 143 -17.66 11.72 -1.97
C SER A 143 -16.99 10.36 -2.16
N PHE A 144 -15.73 10.20 -1.72
CA PHE A 144 -15.01 8.94 -1.87
C PHE A 144 -15.34 7.98 -0.74
N ARG A 145 -15.79 6.78 -1.10
CA ARG A 145 -16.14 5.71 -0.15
C ARG A 145 -15.00 4.75 0.15
N GLU A 146 -13.95 4.81 -0.67
CA GLU A 146 -12.71 4.10 -0.44
C GLU A 146 -11.59 5.14 -0.50
N LEU A 147 -11.01 5.40 0.67
CA LEU A 147 -9.96 6.40 0.85
C LEU A 147 -8.95 5.85 1.85
N TYR A 148 -7.68 6.04 1.55
CA TYR A 148 -6.59 5.70 2.44
C TYR A 148 -5.90 6.97 2.89
N VAL A 149 -5.45 7.01 4.15
CA VAL A 149 -4.61 8.07 4.70
C VAL A 149 -3.33 7.43 5.24
N VAL A 150 -2.19 7.89 4.75
CA VAL A 150 -0.87 7.48 5.25
C VAL A 150 -0.70 8.00 6.66
N THR A 151 -0.54 7.09 7.62
CA THR A 151 -0.34 7.45 9.04
C THR A 151 1.12 7.40 9.44
N GLU A 152 1.92 6.65 8.69
CA GLU A 152 3.30 6.35 9.01
C GLU A 152 4.09 6.14 7.71
N SER A 153 5.31 6.68 7.65
CA SER A 153 6.22 6.51 6.52
C SER A 153 7.60 6.14 7.02
N ALA A 154 8.16 5.07 6.46
CA ALA A 154 9.49 4.61 6.77
C ALA A 154 10.49 4.95 5.65
N SER A 155 11.70 5.28 6.09
CA SER A 155 12.86 5.49 5.25
C SER A 155 14.03 4.64 5.76
N THR A 156 14.93 4.30 4.85
CA THR A 156 16.15 3.54 5.16
C THR A 156 17.34 4.35 4.65
N ALA A 157 18.52 4.16 5.23
CA ALA A 157 19.72 4.85 4.73
C ALA A 157 20.04 4.39 3.30
N THR A 158 20.01 3.07 3.07
CA THR A 158 20.06 2.44 1.77
C THR A 158 19.11 1.25 1.73
N TRP A 159 18.64 0.88 0.55
CA TRP A 159 17.93 -0.39 0.35
C TRP A 159 18.13 -0.94 -1.07
N SER A 160 17.94 -2.24 -1.21
CA SER A 160 18.03 -2.95 -2.49
C SER A 160 16.99 -4.07 -2.55
N LEU A 161 16.43 -4.26 -3.74
CA LEU A 161 15.42 -5.26 -4.02
C LEU A 161 15.70 -5.89 -5.38
N ALA A 162 15.66 -7.21 -5.44
CA ALA A 162 15.61 -7.96 -6.68
C ALA A 162 14.45 -8.97 -6.65
N ILE A 163 13.68 -9.05 -7.73
CA ILE A 163 12.52 -9.95 -7.89
C ILE A 163 12.66 -10.69 -9.22
N ALA A 164 12.51 -12.01 -9.19
CA ALA A 164 12.59 -12.87 -10.37
C ALA A 164 11.31 -12.80 -11.24
N ALA A 165 11.48 -12.64 -12.56
CA ALA A 165 10.40 -12.72 -13.55
C ALA A 165 10.05 -14.18 -13.87
N GLU A 166 11.04 -15.06 -13.88
CA GLU A 166 10.90 -16.47 -14.25
C GLU A 166 11.60 -17.40 -13.27
N GLU A 167 11.42 -18.70 -13.48
CA GLU A 167 12.20 -19.74 -12.80
C GLU A 167 13.68 -19.69 -13.21
N ASN A 168 14.59 -19.97 -12.28
CA ASN A 168 16.04 -19.96 -12.51
C ASN A 168 16.59 -18.61 -12.96
N ALA A 169 15.93 -17.51 -12.57
CA ALA A 169 16.47 -16.18 -12.77
C ALA A 169 17.78 -16.00 -11.99
N GLU A 170 18.68 -15.20 -12.52
CA GLU A 170 20.02 -15.01 -11.97
C GLU A 170 20.40 -13.53 -11.96
N LEU A 171 21.00 -13.11 -10.85
CA LEU A 171 21.58 -11.79 -10.69
C LEU A 171 23.03 -11.93 -10.25
N GLU A 172 23.94 -11.47 -11.11
CA GLU A 172 25.37 -11.40 -10.82
C GLU A 172 25.75 -9.98 -10.42
N ILE A 173 26.38 -9.87 -9.26
CA ILE A 173 26.84 -8.60 -8.70
C ILE A 173 28.31 -8.68 -8.29
N ALA A 174 28.99 -7.54 -8.31
CA ALA A 174 30.34 -7.38 -7.79
C ALA A 174 30.51 -6.10 -6.98
N SER A 175 31.42 -6.10 -6.01
CA SER A 175 31.79 -4.94 -5.20
C SER A 175 33.25 -4.58 -5.42
N GLU A 176 33.52 -3.29 -5.64
CA GLU A 176 34.87 -2.72 -5.78
C GLU A 176 35.69 -2.76 -4.48
N VAL A 177 35.00 -2.83 -3.33
CA VAL A 177 35.66 -2.97 -2.04
C VAL A 177 35.75 -4.44 -1.70
N GLU A 178 36.96 -4.90 -1.39
CA GLU A 178 37.23 -6.22 -0.83
C GLU A 178 36.48 -6.35 0.49
N ASN A 179 35.52 -7.25 0.55
CA ASN A 179 34.90 -7.61 1.82
C ASN A 179 35.75 -8.72 2.46
N PHE A 180 36.33 -8.45 3.63
CA PHE A 180 37.09 -9.42 4.39
C PHE A 180 36.13 -10.43 5.06
N GLY A 181 35.58 -11.36 4.27
CA GLY A 181 34.68 -12.44 4.73
C GLY A 181 33.89 -13.14 3.61
N LEU A 182 33.09 -14.15 3.96
CA LEU A 182 32.03 -14.79 3.14
C LEU A 182 30.74 -13.94 3.14
N THR A 183 30.89 -12.62 3.10
CA THR A 183 29.83 -11.68 3.45
C THR A 183 28.94 -11.36 2.24
N ASP A 184 27.63 -11.32 2.46
CA ASP A 184 26.64 -10.92 1.46
C ASP A 184 26.94 -9.50 0.95
N ILE A 185 27.25 -9.35 -0.34
CA ILE A 185 27.53 -8.03 -0.95
C ILE A 185 26.25 -7.39 -1.51
N PHE A 186 25.12 -8.10 -1.47
CA PHE A 186 23.83 -7.55 -1.85
C PHE A 186 23.41 -6.40 -0.92
N GLY A 187 23.19 -5.21 -1.50
CA GLY A 187 22.85 -3.99 -0.76
C GLY A 187 24.05 -3.15 -0.29
N HIS A 188 25.28 -3.57 -0.56
CA HIS A 188 26.46 -2.75 -0.30
C HIS A 188 26.57 -1.58 -1.30
N GLN A 189 27.15 -0.46 -0.85
CA GLN A 189 27.18 0.79 -1.62
C GLN A 189 28.05 0.69 -2.88
N SER A 190 29.18 -0.02 -2.79
CA SER A 190 30.10 -0.26 -3.91
C SER A 190 29.65 -1.37 -4.87
N THR A 191 28.49 -2.00 -4.65
CA THR A 191 28.03 -3.11 -5.48
C THR A 191 27.65 -2.60 -6.88
N LYS A 192 27.90 -3.39 -7.91
CA LYS A 192 27.53 -3.13 -9.31
C LYS A 192 26.91 -4.40 -9.85
N THR A 193 25.93 -4.23 -10.73
CA THR A 193 25.32 -5.35 -11.46
C THR A 193 26.23 -5.69 -12.62
N ILE A 194 26.68 -6.94 -12.69
CA ILE A 194 27.44 -7.45 -13.85
C ILE A 194 26.45 -8.01 -14.86
N GLN A 195 25.53 -8.86 -14.40
CA GLN A 195 24.56 -9.54 -15.26
C GLN A 195 23.22 -9.66 -14.54
N SER A 196 22.14 -9.50 -15.30
CA SER A 196 20.77 -9.69 -14.83
C SER A 196 20.04 -10.51 -15.88
N ARG A 197 19.62 -11.72 -15.51
CA ARG A 197 18.91 -12.65 -16.38
C ARG A 197 17.56 -12.99 -15.76
N ASP A 198 16.49 -12.76 -16.51
CA ASP A 198 15.12 -13.10 -16.14
C ASP A 198 14.67 -12.48 -14.80
N ILE A 199 15.21 -11.29 -14.48
CA ILE A 199 14.85 -10.48 -13.30
C ILE A 199 13.80 -9.46 -13.71
N GLU A 200 12.66 -9.47 -13.03
CA GLU A 200 11.53 -8.56 -13.28
C GLU A 200 11.87 -7.14 -12.80
N PHE A 201 12.41 -7.06 -11.59
CA PHE A 201 12.71 -5.80 -10.94
C PHE A 201 14.03 -5.90 -10.20
N HIS A 202 14.94 -4.98 -10.49
CA HIS A 202 16.15 -4.78 -9.71
C HIS A 202 16.33 -3.29 -9.46
N PHE A 203 16.33 -2.91 -8.19
CA PHE A 203 16.45 -1.52 -7.80
C PHE A 203 17.30 -1.37 -6.55
N ARG A 204 18.01 -0.24 -6.51
CA ARG A 204 18.82 0.17 -5.37
C ARG A 204 18.64 1.65 -5.14
N GLU A 205 18.36 2.00 -3.90
CA GLU A 205 18.31 3.37 -3.43
C GLU A 205 19.44 3.62 -2.44
N MET A 206 20.20 4.67 -2.71
CA MET A 206 21.33 5.11 -1.90
C MET A 206 21.01 6.33 -1.06
N GLN A 207 19.87 6.97 -1.33
CA GLN A 207 19.41 8.15 -0.62
C GLN A 207 18.27 7.81 0.31
N ARG A 208 18.29 8.39 1.51
CA ARG A 208 17.18 8.23 2.45
C ARG A 208 15.91 8.90 1.89
N LYS A 209 14.94 8.07 1.48
CA LYS A 209 13.63 8.48 0.97
C LYS A 209 12.52 7.67 1.63
N ASN A 210 11.36 8.30 1.81
CA ASN A 210 10.15 7.65 2.33
C ASN A 210 9.56 6.71 1.28
N SER A 211 10.08 5.50 1.24
CA SER A 211 9.77 4.51 0.20
C SER A 211 8.78 3.45 0.67
N PHE A 212 8.38 3.50 1.95
CA PHE A 212 7.53 2.51 2.59
C PHE A 212 6.55 3.23 3.51
N PHE A 213 5.31 2.75 3.62
CA PHE A 213 4.30 3.46 4.40
C PHE A 213 3.29 2.51 5.05
N LYS A 214 2.60 2.99 6.07
CA LYS A 214 1.34 2.40 6.55
C LYS A 214 0.22 3.38 6.32
N ALA A 215 -0.95 2.84 6.00
CA ALA A 215 -2.13 3.63 5.80
C ALA A 215 -3.28 3.10 6.64
N LYS A 216 -4.22 4.00 6.92
CA LYS A 216 -5.54 3.65 7.41
C LYS A 216 -6.55 3.83 6.29
N LYS A 217 -7.42 2.85 6.14
CA LYS A 217 -8.50 2.83 5.18
C LYS A 217 -9.79 3.30 5.84
N LEU A 218 -10.52 4.18 5.16
CA LEU A 218 -11.88 4.51 5.50
C LEU A 218 -12.77 3.32 5.13
N VAL A 219 -13.38 2.72 6.14
CA VAL A 219 -14.29 1.58 5.97
C VAL A 219 -15.66 1.94 6.53
N ILE A 220 -16.67 1.25 6.01
CA ILE A 220 -18.04 1.40 6.48
C ILE A 220 -18.19 0.62 7.78
N ASN A 221 -19.04 1.12 8.66
CA ASN A 221 -19.40 0.46 9.90
C ASN A 221 -20.58 -0.50 9.66
N ASP A 222 -20.29 -1.80 9.56
CA ASP A 222 -21.25 -2.84 9.17
C ASP A 222 -22.50 -2.87 10.07
N GLU A 223 -22.34 -2.66 11.38
CA GLU A 223 -23.44 -2.71 12.36
C GLU A 223 -24.56 -1.69 12.08
N LYS A 224 -24.23 -0.57 11.43
CA LYS A 224 -25.19 0.50 11.11
C LYS A 224 -25.72 0.40 9.69
N ILE A 225 -25.02 -0.31 8.80
CA ILE A 225 -25.49 -0.59 7.44
C ILE A 225 -26.71 -1.49 7.48
N ASP A 226 -26.72 -2.53 8.32
CA ASP A 226 -27.87 -3.46 8.37
C ASP A 226 -29.17 -2.75 8.78
N TYR A 227 -29.07 -1.84 9.75
CA TYR A 227 -30.18 -0.99 10.16
C TYR A 227 -30.61 -0.05 9.03
N TYR A 228 -29.66 0.57 8.34
CA TYR A 228 -29.93 1.46 7.20
C TYR A 228 -30.54 0.72 6.01
N MET A 229 -30.03 -0.46 5.66
CA MET A 229 -30.57 -1.32 4.62
C MET A 229 -32.01 -1.72 4.95
N SER A 230 -32.27 -2.04 6.21
CA SER A 230 -33.63 -2.31 6.69
C SER A 230 -34.55 -1.09 6.54
N ASP A 231 -34.08 0.13 6.88
CA ASP A 231 -34.84 1.38 6.72
C ASP A 231 -35.06 1.74 5.24
N LEU A 232 -34.04 1.59 4.38
CA LEU A 232 -34.14 1.82 2.93
C LEU A 232 -35.12 0.85 2.27
N ILE A 233 -35.04 -0.43 2.62
CA ILE A 233 -35.98 -1.45 2.15
C ILE A 233 -37.40 -1.04 2.56
N LYS A 234 -37.59 -0.61 3.82
CA LYS A 234 -38.89 -0.14 4.31
C LYS A 234 -39.39 1.10 3.56
N ARG A 235 -38.57 2.12 3.38
CA ARG A 235 -38.93 3.33 2.60
C ARG A 235 -39.26 2.99 1.13
N ARG A 236 -38.61 1.97 0.56
CA ARG A 236 -38.91 1.51 -0.81
C ARG A 236 -40.25 0.80 -0.90
N PHE A 237 -40.67 0.09 0.15
CA PHE A 237 -42.04 -0.42 0.26
C PHE A 237 -43.06 0.72 0.40
N GLU A 238 -42.74 1.77 1.16
CA GLU A 238 -43.57 2.98 1.29
C GLU A 238 -43.60 3.81 -0.02
N TYR A 239 -42.62 3.64 -0.92
CA TYR A 239 -42.51 4.32 -2.22
C TYR A 239 -43.65 3.97 -3.20
N GLN A 240 -44.45 2.94 -2.92
CA GLN A 240 -45.61 2.60 -3.75
C GLN A 240 -46.84 3.48 -3.42
N GLU A 241 -46.93 4.03 -2.21
CA GLU A 241 -48.12 4.81 -1.79
C GLU A 241 -48.16 6.21 -2.41
N TRP A 242 -47.00 6.88 -2.55
CA TRP A 242 -46.98 8.20 -3.20
C TRP A 242 -47.26 8.09 -4.70
N ALA A 243 -46.79 7.02 -5.36
CA ALA A 243 -47.02 6.83 -6.79
C ALA A 243 -48.52 6.64 -7.10
N GLN A 244 -49.26 5.93 -6.23
CA GLN A 244 -50.71 5.77 -6.31
C GLN A 244 -51.48 7.08 -6.06
N SER A 245 -50.91 8.02 -5.30
CA SER A 245 -51.54 9.32 -5.02
C SER A 245 -51.14 10.43 -6.00
N PHE A 246 -50.01 10.27 -6.70
CA PHE A 246 -49.48 11.27 -7.63
C PHE A 246 -49.84 10.99 -9.09
N TYR A 247 -49.82 9.72 -9.51
CA TYR A 247 -50.19 9.34 -10.88
C TYR A 247 -51.63 8.81 -10.90
N ASP A 248 -52.44 9.35 -11.80
CA ASP A 248 -53.85 8.96 -12.01
C ASP A 248 -53.92 7.66 -12.86
N ILE A 249 -53.21 6.63 -12.41
CA ILE A 249 -53.10 5.33 -13.07
C ILE A 249 -53.46 4.27 -12.03
N ASP A 250 -54.41 3.39 -12.35
CA ASP A 250 -54.85 2.33 -11.45
C ASP A 250 -53.79 1.22 -11.41
N ILE A 251 -52.71 1.43 -10.65
CA ILE A 251 -51.61 0.48 -10.43
C ILE A 251 -52.10 -0.62 -9.49
N LYS A 252 -53.09 -1.42 -9.91
CA LYS A 252 -53.65 -2.51 -9.10
C LYS A 252 -53.03 -3.89 -9.37
N ASP A 253 -52.36 -4.09 -10.50
CA ASP A 253 -52.04 -5.46 -10.97
C ASP A 253 -50.55 -5.83 -11.10
N ASP A 254 -49.59 -4.99 -10.72
CA ASP A 254 -48.16 -5.32 -10.85
C ASP A 254 -47.40 -5.39 -9.50
N ILE A 255 -48.14 -5.67 -8.42
CA ILE A 255 -47.64 -5.61 -7.02
C ILE A 255 -46.64 -6.74 -6.68
N HIS A 256 -46.30 -7.63 -7.62
CA HIS A 256 -45.48 -8.83 -7.32
C HIS A 256 -44.10 -8.90 -7.98
N ASN A 257 -43.67 -7.89 -8.73
CA ASN A 257 -42.32 -7.85 -9.27
C ASN A 257 -41.38 -6.90 -8.52
N ASN A 258 -41.41 -6.93 -7.18
CA ASN A 258 -40.24 -6.52 -6.39
C ASN A 258 -39.22 -7.66 -6.37
N TYR A 259 -38.79 -8.10 -7.56
CA TYR A 259 -37.66 -8.99 -7.70
C TYR A 259 -36.42 -8.18 -7.33
N ILE A 260 -35.99 -8.28 -6.07
CA ILE A 260 -34.66 -7.86 -5.68
C ILE A 260 -33.73 -8.80 -6.45
N PRO A 261 -32.95 -8.33 -7.44
CA PRO A 261 -31.89 -9.17 -7.96
C PRO A 261 -30.97 -9.39 -6.77
N ALA A 262 -30.89 -10.61 -6.25
CA ALA A 262 -30.05 -10.98 -5.10
C ALA A 262 -28.53 -10.81 -5.36
N LYS A 263 -28.17 -10.11 -6.44
CA LYS A 263 -26.83 -9.78 -6.92
C LYS A 263 -26.83 -8.42 -7.60
N THR A 264 -27.25 -7.38 -6.89
CA THR A 264 -26.79 -6.04 -7.27
C THR A 264 -25.70 -5.64 -6.31
N GLU A 265 -24.49 -5.57 -6.84
CA GLU A 265 -23.29 -4.95 -6.28
C GLU A 265 -23.48 -3.42 -6.08
N ILE A 266 -24.69 -3.00 -5.73
CA ILE A 266 -25.00 -1.61 -5.40
C ILE A 266 -24.56 -1.43 -3.96
N ASN A 267 -23.49 -0.66 -3.76
CA ASN A 267 -23.05 -0.27 -2.44
C ASN A 267 -24.20 0.53 -1.80
N PRO A 268 -24.75 0.12 -0.64
CA PRO A 268 -25.86 0.80 0.03
C PRO A 268 -25.65 2.31 0.21
N LEU A 269 -24.39 2.73 0.30
CA LEU A 269 -24.02 4.14 0.42
C LEU A 269 -24.20 4.95 -0.90
N ASP A 270 -24.37 4.30 -2.06
CA ASP A 270 -24.80 4.94 -3.33
C ASP A 270 -26.23 5.46 -3.27
N MET A 271 -27.01 4.96 -2.30
CA MET A 271 -28.40 5.34 -2.12
C MET A 271 -28.59 6.44 -1.08
N LEU A 272 -27.53 6.88 -0.40
CA LEU A 272 -27.57 8.04 0.49
C LEU A 272 -27.76 9.30 -0.33
N SER A 273 -28.84 10.03 -0.08
CA SER A 273 -29.02 11.35 -0.67
C SER A 273 -27.94 12.30 -0.14
N GLY A 274 -27.44 13.23 -0.99
CA GLY A 274 -26.32 14.10 -0.63
C GLY A 274 -26.50 14.94 0.65
N ASN A 275 -27.73 15.10 1.13
CA ASN A 275 -28.06 15.82 2.37
C ASN A 275 -28.14 14.92 3.62
N GLU A 276 -28.10 13.59 3.48
CA GLU A 276 -28.11 12.63 4.60
C GLU A 276 -26.69 12.31 5.13
N LEU A 277 -25.65 12.88 4.52
CA LEU A 277 -24.24 12.80 4.94
C LEU A 277 -23.81 14.08 5.69
N ASN A 278 -24.49 14.38 6.80
CA ASN A 278 -24.06 15.42 7.75
C ASN A 278 -22.96 14.92 8.72
N PRO A 279 -22.24 15.80 9.44
CA PRO A 279 -21.09 15.43 10.29
C PRO A 279 -21.36 14.26 11.24
N ASN A 280 -22.53 14.26 11.87
CA ASN A 280 -22.91 13.22 12.83
C ASN A 280 -23.20 11.89 12.13
N THR A 281 -23.86 11.91 10.97
CA THR A 281 -24.10 10.70 10.18
C THR A 281 -22.82 10.13 9.58
N ALA A 282 -21.86 10.95 9.14
CA ALA A 282 -20.58 10.47 8.62
C ALA A 282 -19.78 9.69 9.68
N LEU A 283 -19.77 10.17 10.92
CA LEU A 283 -19.13 9.47 12.05
C LEU A 283 -19.85 8.17 12.45
N LEU A 284 -21.14 8.04 12.14
CA LEU A 284 -21.89 6.80 12.38
C LEU A 284 -21.58 5.73 11.33
N TYR A 285 -21.44 6.15 10.06
CA TYR A 285 -21.24 5.24 8.94
C TYR A 285 -19.79 4.88 8.67
N PHE A 286 -18.85 5.75 9.00
CA PHE A 286 -17.44 5.53 8.67
C PHE A 286 -16.57 5.36 9.91
N ARG A 287 -15.57 4.51 9.77
CA ARG A 287 -14.47 4.36 10.71
C ARG A 287 -13.17 4.12 9.97
N TRP A 288 -12.05 4.33 10.65
CA TRP A 288 -10.74 3.99 10.12
C TRP A 288 -10.34 2.57 10.54
N ALA A 289 -9.93 1.77 9.57
CA ALA A 289 -9.26 0.48 9.79
C ALA A 289 -7.81 0.58 9.30
N ASP A 290 -6.92 -0.28 9.80
CA ASP A 290 -5.57 -0.39 9.21
C ASP A 290 -5.66 -1.04 7.82
N ALA A 291 -4.85 -0.57 6.87
CA ALA A 291 -4.75 -1.21 5.56
C ALA A 291 -4.29 -2.66 5.74
N SER A 292 -5.07 -3.60 5.21
CA SER A 292 -4.86 -5.04 5.41
C SER A 292 -4.08 -5.67 4.26
N LEU A 293 -3.80 -6.97 4.36
CA LEU A 293 -3.24 -7.75 3.26
C LEU A 293 -4.15 -7.71 2.02
N ASP A 294 -5.48 -7.69 2.21
CA ASP A 294 -6.44 -7.62 1.10
C ASP A 294 -6.31 -6.29 0.33
N ASP A 295 -6.00 -5.19 1.02
CA ASP A 295 -5.73 -3.90 0.36
C ASP A 295 -4.40 -3.92 -0.41
N VAL A 296 -3.39 -4.63 0.12
CA VAL A 296 -2.14 -4.88 -0.60
C VAL A 296 -2.39 -5.71 -1.84
N GLU A 297 -3.28 -6.70 -1.78
CA GLU A 297 -3.66 -7.52 -2.93
C GLU A 297 -4.31 -6.72 -4.08
N LYS A 298 -4.92 -5.57 -3.80
CA LYS A 298 -5.47 -4.69 -4.85
C LYS A 298 -4.41 -4.02 -5.73
N LEU A 299 -3.13 -4.13 -5.39
CA LEU A 299 -2.02 -3.52 -6.12
C LEU A 299 -1.45 -4.43 -7.23
N PHE A 300 -2.02 -5.61 -7.47
CA PHE A 300 -1.46 -6.59 -8.40
C PHE A 300 -2.41 -7.65 -8.94
#